data_AF-A0A6N4APK0-F1
#
_entry.id   AF-A0A6N4APK0-F1
#
_cell.length_a   1.000
_cell.length_b   1.000
_cell.length_c   1.000
_cell.angle_alpha   90.00
_cell.angle_beta   90.00
_cell.angle_gamma   90.00
#
_symmetry.space_group_name_H-M   'P 1'
#
loop_
_entity.id
_entity.type
_entity.pdbx_description
1 polymer ?
#
loop_
_entity_poly.entity_id
_entity_poly.type
_entity_poly.pdbx_seq_one_letter_code
_entity_poly.pdbx_strand_id
1 'polypeptide(L)'
;MAKTVSNEKLLETLLVYGNAEKAARALNITRNAIYKRLQDETFRAQYTTAQSAVINAVALELTTVISDAVGALHSVVTDDVASDNARISASNALLTHCNRYVETASILRRLDALEAANKTNENINER
;
A
#
# COMPACT_ATOMS: atom_id res chain seq x y z
N MET A 1 -32.43 22.61 -2.05
CA MET A 1 -32.32 21.33 -2.80
C MET A 1 -31.12 20.57 -2.26
N ALA A 2 -31.26 19.27 -1.99
CA ALA A 2 -30.11 18.45 -1.58
C ALA A 2 -29.11 18.39 -2.73
N LYS A 3 -27.84 18.72 -2.48
CA LYS A 3 -26.78 18.63 -3.49
C LYS A 3 -26.57 17.17 -3.87
N THR A 4 -26.88 16.81 -5.10
CA THR A 4 -26.63 15.46 -5.62
C THR A 4 -25.16 15.34 -6.03
N VAL A 5 -24.41 14.45 -5.38
CA VAL A 5 -23.02 14.15 -5.72
C VAL A 5 -22.97 12.78 -6.40
N SER A 6 -22.31 12.67 -7.56
CA SER A 6 -22.14 11.37 -8.25
C SER A 6 -21.29 10.41 -7.41
N ASN A 7 -21.41 9.10 -7.67
CA ASN A 7 -20.56 8.11 -7.01
C ASN A 7 -19.08 8.36 -7.32
N GLU A 8 -18.77 8.66 -8.57
CA GLU A 8 -17.41 8.90 -9.05
C GLU A 8 -16.76 10.10 -8.35
N LYS A 9 -17.48 11.22 -8.20
CA LYS A 9 -16.97 12.40 -7.49
C LYS A 9 -16.81 12.14 -6.00
N LEU A 10 -17.71 11.37 -5.40
CA LEU A 10 -17.60 10.99 -3.98
C LEU A 10 -16.39 10.09 -3.75
N LEU A 11 -16.17 9.11 -4.63
CA LEU A 11 -15.04 8.18 -4.59
C LEU A 11 -13.70 8.93 -4.69
N GLU A 12 -13.53 9.77 -5.72
CA GLU A 12 -12.36 10.63 -5.89
C GLU A 12 -12.07 11.47 -4.64
N THR A 13 -13.11 12.11 -4.09
CA THR A 13 -12.96 12.98 -2.91
C THR A 13 -12.58 12.16 -1.67
N LEU A 14 -13.16 10.97 -1.48
CA LEU A 14 -12.80 10.11 -0.35
C LEU A 14 -11.33 9.66 -0.44
N LEU A 15 -10.84 9.33 -1.63
CA LEU A 15 -9.45 8.95 -1.85
C LEU A 15 -8.48 10.12 -1.59
N VAL A 16 -8.83 11.34 -2.02
CA VAL A 16 -7.99 12.54 -1.83
C VAL A 16 -7.91 12.96 -0.36
N TYR A 17 -9.04 12.95 0.35
CA TYR A 17 -9.10 13.50 1.71
C TYR A 17 -8.95 12.46 2.84
N GLY A 18 -9.04 11.16 2.50
CA GLY A 18 -8.76 10.04 3.39
C GLY A 18 -9.76 9.81 4.53
N ASN A 19 -10.81 10.63 4.65
CA ASN A 19 -11.90 10.40 5.61
C ASN A 19 -13.20 11.13 5.22
N ALA A 20 -14.32 10.61 5.74
CA ALA A 20 -15.66 11.10 5.46
C ALA A 20 -15.91 12.54 5.94
N GLU A 21 -15.25 13.01 7.00
CA GLU A 21 -15.46 14.36 7.52
C GLU A 21 -14.87 15.43 6.60
N LYS A 22 -13.62 15.25 6.17
CA LYS A 22 -12.96 16.13 5.21
C LYS A 22 -13.65 16.08 3.85
N ALA A 23 -14.05 14.89 3.39
CA ALA A 23 -14.79 14.74 2.13
C ALA A 23 -16.18 15.41 2.17
N ALA A 24 -16.90 15.31 3.28
CA ALA A 24 -18.19 15.98 3.48
C ALA A 24 -18.06 17.51 3.38
N ARG A 25 -17.03 18.09 4.01
CA ARG A 25 -16.71 19.52 3.89
C ARG A 25 -16.38 19.91 2.45
N ALA A 26 -15.50 19.16 1.79
CA ALA A 26 -15.08 19.44 0.42
C ALA A 26 -16.26 19.37 -0.59
N LEU A 27 -17.18 18.43 -0.39
CA LEU A 27 -18.35 18.25 -1.24
C LEU A 27 -19.54 19.11 -0.84
N ASN A 28 -19.50 19.78 0.31
CA ASN A 28 -20.62 20.48 0.92
C ASN A 28 -21.86 19.58 1.05
N ILE A 29 -21.67 18.39 1.63
CA ILE A 29 -22.73 17.42 1.96
C ILE A 29 -22.61 16.98 3.43
N THR A 30 -23.62 16.30 3.95
CA THR A 30 -23.57 15.79 5.33
C THR A 30 -22.74 14.50 5.40
N ARG A 31 -22.09 14.25 6.54
CA ARG A 31 -21.42 12.96 6.81
C ARG A 31 -22.37 11.78 6.65
N ASN A 32 -23.63 11.95 7.08
CA ASN A 32 -24.65 10.91 6.98
C ASN A 32 -24.93 10.50 5.52
N ALA A 33 -24.90 11.44 4.58
CA ALA A 33 -25.05 11.13 3.15
C ALA A 33 -23.90 10.23 2.62
N ILE A 34 -22.67 10.45 3.10
CA ILE A 34 -21.52 9.61 2.78
C ILE A 34 -21.65 8.23 3.41
N TYR A 35 -22.01 8.14 4.70
CA TYR A 35 -22.16 6.85 5.37
C TYR A 35 -23.26 5.99 4.73
N LYS A 36 -24.37 6.59 4.30
CA LYS A 36 -25.39 5.88 3.52
C LYS A 36 -24.82 5.30 2.22
N ARG A 37 -23.97 6.04 1.50
CA ARG A 37 -23.27 5.53 0.30
C ARG A 37 -22.29 4.41 0.65
N LEU A 38 -21.57 4.50 1.76
CA LEU A 38 -20.63 3.45 2.20
C LEU A 38 -21.32 2.16 2.68
N GLN A 39 -22.61 2.23 3.02
CA GLN A 39 -23.44 1.06 3.32
C GLN A 39 -23.96 0.36 2.06
N ASP A 40 -23.98 1.05 0.91
CA ASP A 40 -24.29 0.41 -0.37
C ASP A 40 -23.12 -0.50 -0.78
N GLU A 41 -23.40 -1.79 -0.97
CA GLU A 41 -22.37 -2.80 -1.23
C GLU A 41 -21.61 -2.55 -2.53
N THR A 42 -22.31 -2.06 -3.57
CA THR A 42 -21.71 -1.77 -4.87
C THR A 42 -20.72 -0.61 -4.76
N PHE A 43 -21.13 0.49 -4.12
CA PHE A 43 -20.26 1.64 -3.88
C PHE A 43 -19.09 1.27 -2.96
N ARG A 44 -19.35 0.48 -1.91
CA ARG A 44 -18.29 0.01 -1.00
C ARG A 44 -17.25 -0.82 -1.73
N ALA A 45 -17.67 -1.74 -2.60
CA ALA A 45 -16.76 -2.53 -3.42
C ALA A 45 -15.89 -1.65 -4.33
N GLN A 46 -16.50 -0.69 -5.03
CA GLN A 46 -15.77 0.27 -5.87
C GLN A 46 -14.74 1.07 -5.07
N TYR A 47 -15.12 1.55 -3.88
CA TYR A 47 -14.24 2.30 -2.99
C TYR A 47 -13.06 1.46 -2.51
N THR A 48 -13.30 0.22 -2.08
CA THR A 48 -12.24 -0.70 -1.67
C THR A 48 -11.30 -1.01 -2.83
N THR A 49 -11.81 -1.31 -4.02
CA THR A 49 -10.97 -1.56 -5.20
C THR A 49 -10.09 -0.36 -5.54
N ALA A 50 -10.66 0.85 -5.53
CA ALA A 50 -9.90 2.06 -5.82
C ALA A 50 -8.85 2.37 -4.74
N GLN A 51 -9.20 2.16 -3.47
CA GLN A 51 -8.26 2.30 -2.35
C GLN A 51 -7.08 1.33 -2.48
N SER A 52 -7.35 0.06 -2.80
CA SER A 52 -6.30 -0.94 -3.03
C SER A 52 -5.38 -0.55 -4.19
N ALA A 53 -5.94 0.00 -5.28
CA ALA A 53 -5.13 0.48 -6.41
C ALA A 53 -4.18 1.62 -6.00
N VAL A 54 -4.65 2.57 -5.18
CA VAL A 54 -3.81 3.66 -4.65
C VAL A 54 -2.71 3.10 -3.74
N ILE A 55 -3.04 2.19 -2.82
CA ILE A 55 -2.06 1.57 -1.92
C ILE A 55 -0.98 0.85 -2.73
N ASN A 56 -1.37 0.09 -3.76
CA ASN A 56 -0.43 -0.62 -4.62
C ASN A 56 0.50 0.34 -5.38
N ALA A 57 -0.02 1.46 -5.88
CA ALA A 57 0.79 2.47 -6.55
C ALA A 57 1.81 3.12 -5.60
N VAL A 58 1.37 3.48 -4.39
CA VAL A 58 2.27 4.06 -3.36
C VAL A 58 3.30 3.04 -2.88
N ALA A 59 2.93 1.76 -2.74
CA ALA A 59 3.87 0.70 -2.40
C ALA A 59 4.95 0.55 -3.47
N LEU A 60 4.57 0.60 -4.76
CA LEU A 60 5.53 0.56 -5.87
C LEU A 60 6.49 1.76 -5.82
N GLU A 61 5.97 2.97 -5.64
CA GLU A 61 6.80 4.17 -5.48
C GLU A 61 7.77 4.05 -4.31
N LEU A 62 7.30 3.54 -3.16
CA LEU A 62 8.13 3.30 -1.99
C LEU A 62 9.25 2.31 -2.28
N THR A 63 9.00 1.25 -3.06
CA THR A 63 10.07 0.31 -3.46
C THR A 63 11.15 0.98 -4.31
N THR A 64 10.78 1.91 -5.19
CA THR A 64 11.74 2.71 -5.97
C THR A 64 12.59 3.59 -5.06
N VAL A 65 11.97 4.35 -4.15
CA VAL A 65 12.69 5.22 -3.20
C VAL A 65 13.64 4.42 -2.32
N ILE A 66 13.24 3.22 -1.90
CA ILE A 66 14.11 2.34 -1.11
C ILE A 66 15.29 1.83 -1.93
N SER A 67 15.08 1.49 -3.21
CA SER A 67 16.17 1.12 -4.12
C SER A 67 17.19 2.25 -4.25
N ASP A 68 16.73 3.49 -4.38
CA ASP A 68 17.61 4.68 -4.44
C ASP A 68 18.38 4.87 -3.14
N ALA A 69 17.73 4.70 -1.99
CA ALA A 69 18.38 4.75 -0.68
C ALA A 69 19.45 3.65 -0.51
N VAL A 70 19.19 2.44 -1.00
CA VAL A 70 20.17 1.35 -1.03
C VAL A 70 21.38 1.73 -1.90
N GLY A 71 21.16 2.35 -3.07
CA GLY A 71 22.23 2.86 -3.93
C GLY A 71 23.08 3.94 -3.25
N ALA A 72 22.45 4.87 -2.54
CA ALA A 72 23.13 5.91 -1.78
C ALA A 72 23.99 5.33 -0.65
N LEU A 73 23.44 4.38 0.13
CA LEU A 73 24.19 3.69 1.18
C LEU A 73 25.36 2.87 0.61
N HIS A 74 25.16 2.16 -0.50
CA HIS A 74 26.23 1.43 -1.18
C HIS A 74 27.36 2.37 -1.62
N SER A 75 27.01 3.53 -2.17
CA SER A 75 27.99 4.55 -2.57
C SER A 75 28.85 5.00 -1.39
N VAL A 76 28.27 5.19 -0.20
CA VAL A 76 29.02 5.51 1.02
C VAL A 76 29.96 4.36 1.43
N VAL A 77 29.51 3.10 1.32
CA VAL A 77 30.30 1.93 1.73
C VAL A 77 31.56 1.76 0.87
N THR A 78 31.46 2.08 -0.42
CA THR A 78 32.53 1.93 -1.42
C THR A 78 33.32 3.22 -1.65
N ASP A 79 33.04 4.29 -0.90
CA ASP A 79 33.75 5.56 -1.03
C ASP A 79 35.04 5.53 -0.19
N ASP A 80 36.19 5.63 -0.87
CA ASP A 80 37.52 5.60 -0.26
C ASP A 80 37.84 6.88 0.54
N VAL A 81 37.08 7.97 0.35
CA VAL A 81 37.24 9.20 1.14
C VAL A 81 36.23 9.31 2.29
N ALA A 82 35.26 8.40 2.36
CA ALA A 82 34.32 8.36 3.46
C ALA A 82 35.00 7.89 4.76
N SER A 83 34.63 8.50 5.89
CA SER A 83 35.14 8.05 7.20
C SER A 83 34.74 6.60 7.51
N ASP A 84 35.57 5.89 8.26
CA ASP A 84 35.28 4.51 8.70
C ASP A 84 33.92 4.40 9.40
N ASN A 85 33.58 5.37 10.25
CA ASN A 85 32.29 5.41 10.93
C ASN A 85 31.12 5.54 9.94
N ALA A 86 31.23 6.37 8.90
CA ALA A 86 30.20 6.50 7.88
C ALA A 86 30.01 5.19 7.10
N ARG A 87 31.11 4.52 6.73
CA ARG A 87 31.09 3.22 6.05
C ARG A 87 30.47 2.12 6.92
N ILE A 88 30.80 2.08 8.21
CA ILE A 88 30.22 1.14 9.19
C ILE A 88 28.72 1.41 9.36
N SER A 89 28.30 2.66 9.55
CA SER A 89 26.89 3.02 9.70
C SER A 89 26.08 2.66 8.46
N ALA A 90 26.58 2.95 7.25
CA ALA A 90 25.90 2.59 6.01
C ALA A 90 25.82 1.07 5.81
N SER A 91 26.90 0.35 6.12
CA SER A 91 26.93 -1.13 6.06
C SER A 91 25.90 -1.74 7.01
N ASN A 92 25.82 -1.26 8.25
CA ASN A 92 24.83 -1.74 9.24
C ASN A 92 23.39 -1.47 8.80
N ALA A 93 23.12 -0.31 8.19
CA ALA A 93 21.81 -0.02 7.64
C ALA A 93 21.44 -1.01 6.52
N LEU A 94 22.35 -1.24 5.56
CA LEU A 94 22.14 -2.21 4.48
C LEU A 94 21.88 -3.63 5.00
N LEU A 95 22.70 -4.13 5.92
CA LEU A 95 22.54 -5.47 6.50
C LEU A 95 21.20 -5.62 7.23
N THR A 96 20.82 -4.60 8.01
CA THR A 96 19.57 -4.60 8.77
C THR A 96 18.34 -4.62 7.86
N HIS A 97 18.36 -3.89 6.75
CA HIS A 97 17.24 -3.85 5.81
C HIS A 97 17.20 -5.09 4.92
N CYS A 98 18.35 -5.60 4.48
CA CYS A 98 18.45 -6.83 3.69
C CYS A 98 17.82 -8.02 4.41
N ASN A 99 18.10 -8.20 5.70
CA ASN A 99 17.55 -9.34 6.46
C ASN A 99 16.01 -9.30 6.52
N ARG A 100 15.43 -8.12 6.77
CA ARG A 100 13.97 -7.93 6.79
C ARG A 100 13.32 -8.21 5.42
N TYR A 101 14.00 -7.81 4.34
CA TYR A 101 13.51 -8.06 2.97
C TYR A 101 13.53 -9.55 2.61
N VAL A 102 14.62 -10.26 2.95
CA VAL A 102 14.73 -11.71 2.72
C VAL A 102 13.68 -12.48 3.51
N GLU A 103 13.47 -12.11 4.78
CA GLU A 103 12.41 -12.70 5.62
C GLU A 103 11.02 -12.47 5.04
N THR A 104 10.70 -11.23 4.65
CA THR A 104 9.39 -10.88 4.08
C THR A 104 9.14 -11.61 2.75
N ALA A 105 10.13 -11.63 1.85
CA ALA A 105 10.03 -12.34 0.57
C ALA A 105 9.91 -13.87 0.75
N SER A 106 10.52 -14.42 1.80
CA SER A 106 10.37 -15.83 2.17
C SER A 106 8.95 -16.13 2.68
N ILE A 107 8.40 -15.26 3.54
CA ILE A 107 7.04 -15.38 4.07
C ILE A 107 6.01 -15.32 2.94
N LEU A 108 6.13 -14.34 2.03
CA LEU A 108 5.21 -14.18 0.89
C LEU A 108 5.21 -15.42 -0.01
N ARG A 109 6.40 -15.93 -0.40
CA ARG A 109 6.49 -17.17 -1.20
C ARG A 109 5.85 -18.38 -0.51
N ARG A 110 5.98 -18.48 0.82
CA ARG A 110 5.36 -19.55 1.60
C ARG A 110 3.84 -19.41 1.68
N LEU A 111 3.33 -18.18 1.80
CA LEU A 111 1.89 -17.90 1.75
C LEU A 111 1.32 -18.25 0.38
N ASP A 112 1.94 -17.81 -0.71
CA ASP A 112 1.50 -18.13 -2.08
C ASP A 112 1.43 -19.65 -2.31
N ALA A 113 2.42 -20.40 -1.81
CA ALA A 113 2.44 -21.86 -1.90
C ALA A 113 1.31 -22.51 -1.09
N LEU A 114 0.99 -21.99 0.10
CA LEU A 114 -0.13 -22.47 0.92
C LEU A 114 -1.48 -22.16 0.26
N GLU A 115 -1.65 -20.98 -0.29
CA GLU A 115 -2.87 -20.59 -1.00
C GLU A 115 -3.10 -21.44 -2.25
N ALA A 116 -2.04 -21.74 -3.01
CA ALA A 116 -2.12 -22.65 -4.15
C ALA A 116 -2.48 -24.08 -3.75
N ALA A 117 -1.91 -24.59 -2.64
CA ALA A 117 -2.23 -25.90 -2.11
C ALA A 117 -3.70 -25.98 -1.62
N ASN A 118 -4.20 -24.96 -0.93
CA ASN A 118 -5.60 -24.91 -0.49
C ASN A 118 -6.58 -24.89 -1.65
N LYS A 119 -6.35 -24.06 -2.68
CA LYS A 119 -7.17 -24.07 -3.91
C LYS A 119 -7.19 -25.44 -4.59
N THR A 120 -6.07 -26.16 -4.56
CA THR A 120 -5.97 -27.52 -5.12
C THR A 120 -6.84 -28.50 -4.33
N ASN A 121 -6.86 -28.39 -3.01
CA ASN A 121 -7.66 -29.25 -2.13
C ASN A 121 -9.17 -28.98 -2.24
N GLU A 122 -9.58 -27.71 -2.38
CA GLU A 122 -10.99 -27.34 -2.63
C GLU A 122 -11.50 -27.97 -3.94
N ASN A 123 -10.72 -27.89 -5.01
CA ASN A 123 -11.05 -28.49 -6.31
C ASN A 123 -11.11 -30.03 -6.29
N ILE A 124 -10.44 -30.69 -5.34
CA ILE A 124 -10.51 -32.14 -5.15
C ILE A 124 -11.79 -32.51 -4.39
N ASN A 125 -12.20 -31.71 -3.41
CA ASN A 125 -13.39 -31.98 -2.59
C ASN A 125 -14.71 -31.64 -3.31
N GLU A 126 -14.69 -30.86 -4.38
CA GLU A 126 -15.86 -30.55 -5.21
C GLU A 126 -16.09 -31.54 -6.38
N ARG A 127 -15.21 -32.54 -6.57
CA ARG A 127 -15.30 -33.56 -7.62
C ARG A 127 -15.69 -34.92 -7.07
#